data_AF-A0A2M7DX14-F1
#
_entry.id   AF-A0A2M7DX14-F1
#
_cell.length_a   1.000
_cell.length_b   1.000
_cell.length_c   1.000
_cell.angle_alpha   90.00
_cell.angle_beta   90.00
_cell.angle_gamma   90.00
#
_symmetry.space_group_name_H-M   'P 1'
#
loop_
_entity.id
_entity.type
_entity.pdbx_description
1 polymer ?
#
loop_
_entity_poly.entity_id
_entity_poly.type
_entity_poly.pdbx_seq_one_letter_code
_entity_poly.pdbx_strand_id
1 'polypeptide(L)' 'NQKDLAEILGNKGNISKVLNRKRKLSIEMIRNLSKYLHIPADILIKDYPLTYE' A
#
# COMPACT_ATOMS: atom_id res chain seq x y z
N ASN A 1 -9.01 4.81 -8.58
CA ASN A 1 -9.57 3.55 -9.13
C ASN A 1 -8.66 2.39 -8.74
N GLN A 2 -9.14 1.14 -8.61
CA GLN A 2 -8.25 0.00 -8.27
C GLN A 2 -7.21 -0.27 -9.36
N LYS A 3 -7.49 0.14 -10.61
CA LYS A 3 -6.55 0.09 -11.73
C LYS A 3 -5.35 1.02 -11.50
N ASP A 4 -5.58 2.26 -11.11
CA ASP A 4 -4.51 3.24 -10.85
C ASP A 4 -3.57 2.74 -9.73
N LEU A 5 -4.15 2.16 -8.67
CA LEU A 5 -3.35 1.55 -7.60
C LEU A 5 -2.57 0.32 -8.05
N ALA A 6 -3.02 -0.39 -9.09
CA ALA A 6 -2.30 -1.54 -9.64
C ALA A 6 -1.09 -1.14 -10.47
N GLU A 7 -1.12 0.03 -11.09
CA GLU A 7 0.06 0.58 -11.77
C GLU A 7 1.11 1.07 -10.76
N ILE A 8 0.69 1.51 -9.57
CA ILE A 8 1.57 2.06 -8.52
C ILE A 8 2.16 0.96 -7.62
N LEU A 9 1.33 -0.01 -7.24
CA LEU A 9 1.67 -1.05 -6.26
C LEU A 9 1.96 -2.42 -6.90
N GLY A 10 1.80 -2.52 -8.23
CA GLY A 10 2.00 -3.74 -9.00
C GLY A 10 0.82 -4.71 -8.94
N ASN A 11 1.11 -6.01 -8.90
CA ASN A 11 0.14 -7.07 -9.15
C ASN A 11 -1.12 -6.96 -8.26
N LYS A 12 -2.31 -7.03 -8.88
CA LYS A 12 -3.65 -6.88 -8.24
C LYS A 12 -3.81 -7.68 -6.95
N GLY A 13 -3.23 -8.87 -6.88
CA GLY A 13 -3.29 -9.74 -5.69
C GLY A 13 -2.63 -9.14 -4.44
N ASN A 14 -1.59 -8.31 -4.59
CA ASN A 14 -0.91 -7.66 -3.47
C ASN A 14 -1.69 -6.45 -2.97
N ILE A 15 -2.36 -5.72 -3.87
CA ILE A 15 -3.17 -4.55 -3.53
C ILE A 15 -4.33 -4.94 -2.63
N SER A 16 -5.10 -5.96 -3.01
CA SER A 16 -6.25 -6.39 -2.21
C SER A 16 -5.79 -6.83 -0.82
N LYS A 17 -4.64 -7.50 -0.70
CA LYS A 17 -4.10 -7.88 0.61
C LYS A 17 -3.69 -6.67 1.44
N VAL A 18 -3.14 -5.63 0.83
CA VAL A 18 -2.70 -4.42 1.52
C VAL A 18 -3.89 -3.54 1.92
N LEU A 19 -4.85 -3.33 1.03
CA LEU A 19 -6.08 -2.59 1.30
C LEU A 19 -6.92 -3.26 2.38
N ASN A 20 -6.98 -4.60 2.36
CA ASN A 20 -7.65 -5.36 3.41
C ASN A 20 -6.79 -5.55 4.65
N ARG A 21 -5.60 -4.92 4.77
CA ARG A 21 -4.66 -5.05 5.89
C ARG A 21 -4.22 -6.49 6.21
N LYS A 22 -4.27 -7.40 5.23
CA LYS A 22 -3.73 -8.76 5.30
C LYS A 22 -2.21 -8.82 5.06
N ARG A 23 -1.60 -7.71 4.63
CA ARG A 23 -0.15 -7.58 4.41
C ARG A 23 0.33 -6.15 4.71
N LYS A 24 1.54 -6.03 5.27
CA LYS A 24 2.21 -4.73 5.43
C LYS A 24 2.68 -4.16 4.09
N LEU A 25 2.68 -2.83 3.98
CA LEU A 25 3.30 -2.13 2.87
C LEU A 25 4.81 -2.40 2.84
N SER A 26 5.36 -2.69 1.66
CA SER A 26 6.81 -2.70 1.47
C SER A 26 7.34 -1.27 1.32
N ILE A 27 8.65 -1.08 1.52
CA ILE A 27 9.29 0.24 1.35
C ILE A 27 9.09 0.78 -0.09
N GLU A 28 9.14 -0.09 -1.10
CA GLU A 28 8.89 0.28 -2.48
C GLU A 28 7.44 0.78 -2.69
N MET A 29 6.47 0.06 -2.12
CA MET A 29 5.06 0.46 -2.16
C MET A 29 4.82 1.80 -1.47
N ILE A 30 5.48 2.05 -0.33
CA ILE A 30 5.41 3.31 0.40
C ILE A 30 5.94 4.47 -0.47
N ARG A 31 7.10 4.30 -1.11
CA ARG A 31 7.66 5.33 -2.01
C ARG A 31 6.74 5.63 -3.19
N ASN A 32 6.18 4.59 -3.81
CA ASN A 32 5.29 4.76 -4.96
C ASN A 32 3.97 5.44 -4.55
N LEU A 33 3.37 5.04 -3.43
CA LEU A 33 2.17 5.69 -2.89
C LEU A 33 2.44 7.14 -2.49
N SER A 34 3.57 7.41 -1.85
CA SER A 34 3.96 8.75 -1.45
C SER A 34 4.06 9.68 -2.66
N LYS A 35 4.69 9.21 -3.75
CA LYS A 35 4.82 9.97 -5.00
C LYS A 35 3.48 10.23 -5.69
N TYR A 36 2.58 9.24 -5.69
CA TYR A 36 1.35 9.32 -6.46
C TYR A 36 0.20 10.01 -5.73
N LEU A 37 0.12 9.81 -4.41
CA LEU A 37 -0.91 10.41 -3.56
C LEU A 37 -0.43 11.70 -2.88
N HIS A 38 0.84 12.06 -3.06
CA HIS A 38 1.49 13.18 -2.39
C HIS A 38 1.40 13.10 -0.85
N ILE A 39 1.39 11.88 -0.31
CA ILE A 39 1.33 11.61 1.13
C ILE A 39 2.76 11.41 1.65
N PRO A 40 3.17 12.04 2.77
CA PRO A 40 4.46 11.79 3.39
C PRO A 40 4.70 10.31 3.70
N ALA A 41 5.90 9.81 3.38
CA ALA A 41 6.30 8.44 3.66
C ALA A 41 6.27 8.11 5.16
N ASP A 42 6.53 9.10 6.01
CA ASP A 42 6.49 8.97 7.48
C ASP A 42 5.09 8.61 8.02
N ILE A 43 4.02 8.95 7.29
CA ILE A 43 2.66 8.52 7.64
C ILE A 43 2.42 7.08 7.19
N LEU A 44 2.91 6.72 6.00
CA LEU A 44 2.70 5.41 5.38
C LEU A 44 3.52 4.28 6.02
N ILE A 45 4.65 4.63 6.65
CA ILE A 45 5.53 3.66 7.33
C ILE A 45 5.09 3.31 8.75
N LYS A 46 4.11 4.04 9.29
CA LYS A 46 3.59 3.80 10.64
C LYS A 46 3.11 2.36 10.76
N ASP A 47 3.41 1.76 11.90
CA ASP A 47 2.95 0.41 12.15
C ASP A 47 1.41 0.38 12.27
N TYR A 48 0.81 -0.68 11.75
CA TYR A 48 -0.62 -0.92 11.84
C TYR A 48 -0.89 -2.41 12.06
N PRO A 49 -1.93 -2.74 12.84
CA PRO A 49 -2.32 -4.12 13.04
C PRO A 49 -2.82 -4.71 11.71
N LEU A 50 -2.33 -5.92 11.41
CA LEU A 50 -2.88 -6.70 10.33
C LEU A 50 -4.21 -7.31 10.77
N THR A 51 -5.15 -7.38 9.83
CA THR A 51 -6.37 -8.16 10.01
C THR A 51 -6.01 -9.63 9.83
N TYR A 52 -6.15 -10.37 10.93
CA TYR A 52 -6.15 -11.82 10.89
C TYR A 52 -7.61 -12.26 10.72
N GLU A 53 -7.89 -12.96 9.63
CA GLU A 53 -9.05 -13.88 9.55
C GLU A 53 -8.58 -15.25 10.02
#